data_AF-A0A6N9TUF4-F1
#
_entry.id   AF-A0A6N9TUF4-F1
#
_cell.length_a   1.000
_cell.length_b   1.000
_cell.length_c   1.000
_cell.angle_alpha   90.00
_cell.angle_beta   90.00
_cell.angle_gamma   90.00
#
_symmetry.space_group_name_H-M   'P 1'
#
loop_
_entity.id
_entity.type
_entity.pdbx_description
1 polymer ?
#
loop_
_entity_poly.entity_id
_entity_poly.type
_entity_poly.pdbx_seq_one_letter_code
_entity_poly.pdbx_strand_id
1 'polypeptide(L)'
;MSTAILTGAPVPGSSLADDLRSLGFDVTAATDATQAAELLATVPTDQRVALVDPRFIGHLHALRLGLTDPRFDAAAVPGALTARPAARGALLRAL
;
A
#
# COMPACT_ATOMS: atom_id res chain seq x y z
N MET A 1 -12.61 0.64 5.24
CA MET A 1 -11.88 1.28 4.14
C MET A 1 -10.45 0.76 4.16
N SER A 2 -9.72 0.83 3.04
CA SER A 2 -8.31 0.38 2.96
C SER A 2 -7.44 1.58 2.61
N THR A 3 -6.21 1.67 3.12
CA THR A 3 -5.30 2.78 2.83
C THR A 3 -4.10 2.31 2.04
N ALA A 4 -3.72 3.03 1.00
CA ALA A 4 -2.47 2.85 0.27
C ALA A 4 -1.54 4.06 0.53
N ILE A 5 -0.31 3.77 0.94
CA ILE A 5 0.74 4.76 1.19
C ILE A 5 1.77 4.63 0.07
N LEU A 6 1.92 5.68 -0.71
CA LEU A 6 2.97 5.78 -1.73
C LEU A 6 4.29 6.11 -1.05
N THR A 7 5.29 5.23 -1.14
CA THR A 7 6.58 5.38 -0.43
C THR A 7 7.60 6.10 -1.32
N GLY A 8 7.46 7.41 -1.48
CA GLY A 8 8.36 8.26 -2.23
C GLY A 8 7.66 9.41 -2.96
N ALA A 9 8.44 10.20 -3.70
CA ALA A 9 7.92 11.30 -4.48
C ALA A 9 6.96 10.81 -5.59
N PRO A 10 5.83 11.51 -5.82
CA PRO A 10 4.94 11.19 -6.94
C PRO A 10 5.69 11.26 -8.27
N VAL A 11 5.42 10.29 -9.15
CA VAL A 11 5.94 10.30 -10.52
C VAL A 11 4.95 11.05 -11.41
N PRO A 12 5.32 12.19 -12.04
CA PRO A 12 4.43 12.94 -12.91
C PRO A 12 3.88 12.07 -14.05
N GLY A 13 2.57 12.15 -14.29
CA GLY A 13 1.89 11.38 -15.34
C GLY A 13 1.63 9.90 -15.00
N SER A 14 1.98 9.44 -13.80
CA SER A 14 1.65 8.09 -13.34
C SER A 14 0.14 7.95 -13.04
N SER A 15 -0.47 6.86 -13.52
CA SER A 15 -1.86 6.48 -13.21
C SER A 15 -2.01 5.79 -11.86
N LEU A 16 -0.91 5.48 -11.17
CA LEU A 16 -0.89 4.58 -10.02
C LEU A 16 -1.87 4.97 -8.90
N ALA A 17 -1.98 6.26 -8.60
CA ALA A 17 -2.88 6.73 -7.54
C ALA A 17 -4.35 6.48 -7.92
N ASP A 18 -4.71 6.66 -9.19
CA ASP A 18 -6.08 6.43 -9.68
C ASP A 18 -6.39 4.94 -9.78
N ASP A 19 -5.40 4.14 -10.19
CA ASP A 19 -5.46 2.68 -10.18
C ASP A 19 -5.74 2.16 -8.75
N LEU A 20 -5.03 2.67 -7.73
CA LEU A 20 -5.25 2.28 -6.33
C LEU A 20 -6.63 2.72 -5.81
N ARG A 21 -7.10 3.92 -6.17
CA ARG A 21 -8.46 4.37 -5.83
C ARG A 21 -9.53 3.51 -6.48
N SER A 22 -9.33 3.07 -7.72
CA SER A 22 -10.24 2.16 -8.42
C SER A 22 -10.36 0.79 -7.71
N LEU A 23 -9.31 0.38 -6.98
CA LEU A 23 -9.30 -0.82 -6.14
C LEU A 23 -9.91 -0.59 -4.74
N GLY A 24 -10.38 0.61 -4.43
CA GLY A 24 -11.00 0.96 -3.15
C GLY A 24 -10.03 1.36 -2.05
N PHE A 25 -8.83 1.83 -2.40
CA PHE A 25 -7.89 2.41 -1.44
C PHE A 25 -8.01 3.94 -1.37
N ASP A 26 -7.98 4.46 -0.15
CA ASP A 26 -7.61 5.85 0.10
C ASP A 26 -6.10 6.00 -0.05
N VAL A 27 -5.66 6.97 -0.86
CA VAL A 27 -4.24 7.11 -1.23
C VAL A 27 -3.63 8.31 -0.50
N THR A 28 -2.55 8.06 0.22
CA THR A 28 -1.66 9.08 0.80
C THR A 28 -0.22 8.83 0.37
N ALA A 29 0.66 9.81 0.57
CA ALA A 29 2.07 9.71 0.21
C ALA A 29 2.96 9.93 1.44
N ALA A 30 4.04 9.16 1.50
CA ALA A 30 5.13 9.28 2.45
C ALA A 30 6.42 9.67 1.71
N THR A 31 7.20 10.59 2.26
CA THR A 31 8.50 11.00 1.71
C THR A 31 9.59 9.96 1.94
N ASP A 32 9.46 9.18 3.01
CA ASP A 32 10.44 8.20 3.46
C ASP A 32 9.78 7.10 4.31
N ALA A 33 10.60 6.12 4.75
CA ALA A 33 10.14 4.98 5.54
C ALA A 33 9.61 5.40 6.94
N THR A 34 10.21 6.42 7.56
CA THR A 34 9.78 6.92 8.87
C THR A 34 8.37 7.49 8.78
N GLN A 35 8.13 8.37 7.80
CA GLN A 35 6.80 8.93 7.56
C GLN A 35 5.80 7.85 7.15
N ALA A 36 6.23 6.82 6.40
CA ALA A 36 5.37 5.70 6.06
C ALA A 36 4.93 4.92 7.31
N ALA A 37 5.84 4.69 8.27
CA ALA A 37 5.52 4.05 9.55
C ALA A 37 4.57 4.91 10.41
N GLU A 38 4.79 6.23 10.47
CA GLU A 38 3.91 7.17 11.17
C GLU A 38 2.50 7.17 10.57
N LEU A 39 2.38 7.32 9.24
CA LEU A 39 1.09 7.26 8.55
C LEU A 39 0.41 5.90 8.78
N LEU A 40 1.17 4.80 8.69
CA LEU A 40 0.66 3.47 8.97
C LEU A 40 0.14 3.33 10.41
N ALA A 41 0.75 3.99 11.39
CA ALA A 41 0.27 3.99 12.77
C ALA A 41 -1.03 4.79 12.96
N THR A 42 -1.31 5.78 12.10
CA THR A 42 -2.56 6.56 12.14
C THR A 42 -3.77 5.83 11.54
N VAL A 43 -3.55 4.85 10.66
CA VAL A 43 -4.63 4.09 10.03
C VAL A 43 -5.34 3.21 11.09
N PRO A 44 -6.68 3.23 11.20
CA PRO A 44 -7.42 2.40 12.17
C PRO A 44 -7.04 0.93 12.07
N THR A 45 -6.78 0.26 13.21
CA THR A 45 -6.11 -1.06 13.28
C THR A 45 -6.87 -2.19 12.61
N ASP A 46 -8.18 -2.04 12.43
CA ASP A 46 -9.10 -2.95 11.76
C ASP A 46 -9.08 -2.83 10.22
N GLN A 47 -8.29 -1.91 9.68
CA GLN A 47 -8.21 -1.64 8.24
C GLN A 47 -6.97 -2.27 7.59
N ARG A 48 -7.14 -2.63 6.30
CA ARG A 48 -6.06 -3.06 5.40
C ARG A 48 -5.19 -1.86 5.03
N VAL A 49 -3.89 -2.10 4.94
CA VAL A 49 -2.90 -1.15 4.44
C VAL A 49 -2.15 -1.72 3.24
N ALA A 50 -1.67 -0.84 2.38
CA ALA A 50 -0.73 -1.16 1.31
C ALA A 50 0.40 -0.12 1.29
N LEU A 51 1.64 -0.57 1.07
CA LEU A 51 2.76 0.31 0.74
C LEU A 51 3.14 0.05 -0.72
N VAL A 52 3.25 1.12 -1.51
CA VAL A 52 3.48 1.00 -2.95
C VAL A 52 4.55 1.99 -3.37
N ASP A 53 5.57 1.51 -4.09
CA ASP A 53 6.57 2.37 -4.70
C ASP A 53 5.89 3.22 -5.79
N PRO A 54 5.99 4.56 -5.75
CA PRO A 54 5.44 5.44 -6.78
C PRO A 54 5.91 5.12 -8.20
N ARG A 55 7.07 4.45 -8.33
CA ARG A 55 7.68 4.03 -9.60
C ARG A 55 7.20 2.66 -10.07
N PHE A 56 6.18 2.07 -9.45
CA PHE A 56 5.63 0.79 -9.89
C PHE A 56 5.17 0.86 -11.36
N ILE A 57 5.80 0.06 -12.23
CA ILE A 57 5.51 -0.03 -13.68
C ILE A 57 4.84 -1.39 -13.98
N GLY A 58 3.78 -1.72 -13.26
CA GLY A 58 3.00 -2.94 -13.48
C GLY A 58 1.57 -2.63 -13.88
N HIS A 59 0.84 -3.65 -14.33
CA HIS A 59 -0.58 -3.51 -14.66
C HIS A 59 -1.45 -3.46 -13.41
N LEU A 60 -2.58 -2.74 -13.48
CA LEU A 60 -3.64 -2.74 -12.45
C LEU A 60 -4.02 -4.17 -12.01
N HIS A 61 -4.03 -5.14 -12.93
CA HIS A 61 -4.33 -6.52 -12.61
C HIS A 61 -3.34 -7.13 -11.60
N ALA A 62 -2.06 -6.77 -11.68
CA ALA A 62 -1.04 -7.21 -10.74
C ALA A 62 -1.27 -6.58 -9.35
N LEU A 63 -1.65 -5.30 -9.28
CA LEU A 63 -2.04 -4.66 -8.02
C LEU A 63 -3.28 -5.30 -7.42
N ARG A 64 -4.29 -5.62 -8.24
CA ARG A 64 -5.49 -6.32 -7.77
C ARG A 64 -5.12 -7.67 -7.16
N LEU A 65 -4.34 -8.49 -7.87
CA LEU A 65 -3.90 -9.78 -7.36
C LEU A 65 -3.05 -9.63 -6.08
N GLY A 66 -2.07 -8.73 -6.08
CA GLY A 66 -1.13 -8.58 -4.96
C GLY A 66 -1.72 -7.91 -3.73
N LEU A 67 -2.62 -6.95 -3.89
CA LEU A 67 -3.10 -6.10 -2.79
C LEU A 67 -4.48 -6.49 -2.26
N THR A 68 -5.28 -7.23 -3.04
CA THR A 68 -6.68 -7.51 -2.69
C THR A 68 -7.01 -8.99 -2.51
N ASP A 69 -6.05 -9.91 -2.72
CA ASP A 69 -6.29 -11.34 -2.49
C ASP A 69 -6.74 -11.59 -1.02
N PRO A 70 -7.91 -12.21 -0.79
CA PRO A 70 -8.44 -12.42 0.54
C PRO A 70 -7.87 -13.65 1.25
N ARG A 71 -7.02 -14.46 0.62
CA ARG A 71 -6.48 -15.70 1.19
C ARG A 71 -5.28 -15.46 2.11
N PHE A 72 -4.59 -14.34 1.95
CA PHE A 72 -3.35 -14.04 2.67
C PHE A 72 -3.51 -12.79 3.53
N ASP A 73 -3.00 -12.84 4.76
CA ASP A 73 -2.99 -11.68 5.65
C ASP A 73 -1.92 -10.66 5.26
N ALA A 74 -0.84 -11.10 4.62
CA ALA A 74 0.12 -10.22 3.96
C ALA A 74 0.53 -10.81 2.61
N ALA A 75 0.79 -9.94 1.65
CA ALA A 75 1.28 -10.32 0.33
C ALA A 75 2.20 -9.23 -0.21
N ALA A 76 3.15 -9.63 -1.05
CA ALA A 76 4.09 -8.74 -1.69
C ALA A 76 4.27 -9.12 -3.16
N VAL A 77 4.38 -8.11 -4.00
CA VAL A 77 4.82 -8.17 -5.39
C VAL A 77 5.95 -7.15 -5.56
N PRO A 78 6.77 -7.23 -6.62
CA PRO A 78 7.81 -6.22 -6.85
C PRO A 78 7.22 -4.79 -6.82
N GLY A 79 7.69 -3.96 -5.90
CA GLY A 79 7.25 -2.57 -5.73
C GLY A 79 5.92 -2.35 -5.00
N ALA A 80 5.24 -3.40 -4.50
CA ALA A 80 4.01 -3.22 -3.73
C ALA A 80 3.81 -4.32 -2.69
N LEU A 81 3.32 -3.95 -1.50
CA LEU A 81 3.00 -4.89 -0.44
C LEU A 81 1.70 -4.50 0.26
N THR A 82 0.99 -5.48 0.81
CA THR A 82 -0.23 -5.26 1.61
C THR A 82 -0.18 -6.03 2.90
N ALA A 83 -0.83 -5.48 3.93
CA ALA A 83 -1.12 -6.18 5.17
C ALA A 83 -2.57 -5.94 5.60
N ARG A 84 -3.26 -7.02 5.95
CA ARG A 84 -4.53 -7.04 6.70
C ARG A 84 -4.27 -6.81 8.19
N PRO A 85 -5.31 -6.52 8.99
CA PRO A 85 -5.16 -6.24 10.43
C PRO A 85 -4.24 -7.21 11.17
N ALA A 86 -4.39 -8.52 10.93
CA ALA A 86 -3.60 -9.57 11.57
C ALA A 86 -2.08 -9.49 11.27
N ALA A 87 -1.69 -8.98 10.10
CA ALA A 87 -0.28 -8.89 9.69
C ALA A 87 0.34 -7.49 9.82
N ARG A 88 -0.43 -6.47 10.22
CA ARG A 88 0.08 -5.09 10.32
C ARG A 88 1.22 -4.94 11.32
N GLY A 89 1.19 -5.66 12.44
CA GLY A 89 2.29 -5.64 13.41
C GLY A 89 3.58 -6.27 12.89
N ALA A 90 3.51 -7.19 11.92
CA ALA A 90 4.69 -7.70 11.24
C ALA A 90 5.21 -6.67 10.23
N LEU A 91 4.32 -6.01 9.49
CA LEU A 91 4.68 -4.94 8.56
C LEU A 91 5.38 -3.77 9.27
N LEU A 92 4.82 -3.27 10.36
CA LEU A 92 5.41 -2.17 11.13
C LEU A 92 6.82 -2.48 11.66
N ARG A 93 7.11 -3.74 11.99
CA ARG A 93 8.44 -4.16 12.45
C ARG A 93 9.46 -4.33 11.32
N ALA A 94 9.01 -4.39 10.08
CA ALA A 94 9.85 -4.55 8.90
C ALA A 94 10.24 -3.21 8.25
N LEU A 95 9.58 -2.12 8.64
CA LEU A 95 9.92 -0.74 8.29
C LEU A 95 10.99 -0.20 9.25
#